data_AF-A0A1X7DKQ0-F1
#
_entry.id   AF-A0A1X7DKQ0-F1
#
_cell.length_a   1.000
_cell.length_b   1.000
_cell.length_c   1.000
_cell.angle_alpha   90.00
_cell.angle_beta   90.00
_cell.angle_gamma   90.00
#
_symmetry.space_group_name_H-M   'P 1'
#
loop_
_entity.id
_entity.type
_entity.pdbx_description
1 polymer ?
#
loop_
_entity_poly.entity_id
_entity_poly.type
_entity_poly.pdbx_seq_one_letter_code
_entity_poly.pdbx_strand_id
1 'polypeptide(L)'
;MTDENDLQELAAEYASCFDFDFGDSGIALTLSEDAPPELVSMIKDVLGDYTQESLVKVYESLNIISEAEDVFSCEIDEKVCPLSIFCRIARWLDKTNAR
;
A
#
# COMPACT_ATOMS: atom_id res chain seq x y z
N MET A 1 14.69 16.74 5.73
CA MET A 1 13.27 16.89 5.43
C MET A 1 13.06 16.03 4.22
N THR A 2 12.57 14.80 4.43
CA THR A 2 12.01 14.04 3.32
C THR A 2 10.75 14.80 2.95
N ASP A 3 10.63 15.26 1.71
CA ASP A 3 9.47 16.02 1.29
C ASP A 3 8.24 15.11 1.44
N GLU A 4 7.30 15.48 2.30
CA GLU A 4 6.07 14.70 2.53
C GLU A 4 5.32 14.47 1.20
N ASN A 5 5.44 15.38 0.25
CA ASN A 5 4.89 15.18 -1.10
C ASN A 5 5.45 13.92 -1.80
N ASP A 6 6.73 13.57 -1.60
CA ASP A 6 7.35 12.45 -2.30
C ASP A 6 6.82 11.09 -1.79
N LEU A 7 6.50 10.98 -0.49
CA LEU A 7 5.95 9.77 0.10
C LEU A 7 4.52 9.52 -0.36
N GLN A 8 3.70 10.58 -0.36
CA GLN A 8 2.32 10.56 -0.83
C GLN A 8 2.26 10.23 -2.33
N GLU A 9 3.15 10.83 -3.14
CA GLU A 9 3.27 10.56 -4.57
C GLU A 9 3.66 9.10 -4.83
N LEU A 10 4.66 8.57 -4.14
CA LEU A 10 5.05 7.15 -4.28
C LEU A 10 3.91 6.21 -3.88
N ALA A 11 3.18 6.53 -2.81
CA ALA A 11 2.02 5.75 -2.40
C ALA A 11 0.92 5.76 -3.47
N ALA A 12 0.66 6.91 -4.09
CA ALA A 12 -0.30 7.04 -5.19
C ALA A 12 0.15 6.24 -6.43
N GLU A 13 1.43 6.30 -6.80
CA GLU A 13 1.99 5.54 -7.91
C GLU A 13 1.81 4.04 -7.70
N TYR A 14 2.14 3.53 -6.51
CA TYR A 14 1.93 2.11 -6.21
C TYR A 14 0.46 1.73 -6.08
N ALA A 15 -0.40 2.61 -5.54
CA ALA A 15 -1.85 2.36 -5.49
C ALA A 15 -2.42 2.19 -6.91
N SER A 16 -1.93 2.98 -7.88
CA SER A 16 -2.34 2.90 -9.29
C SER A 16 -1.94 1.59 -9.98
N CYS A 17 -1.05 0.79 -9.38
CA CYS A 17 -0.67 -0.53 -9.88
C CYS A 17 -1.69 -1.62 -9.50
N PHE A 18 -2.73 -1.31 -8.74
CA PHE A 18 -3.77 -2.26 -8.37
C PHE A 18 -5.00 -2.13 -9.28
N ASP A 19 -5.52 -3.28 -9.69
CA ASP A 19 -6.72 -3.42 -10.50
C ASP A 19 -7.76 -4.27 -9.77
N PHE A 20 -9.03 -4.06 -10.12
CA PHE A 20 -10.15 -4.85 -9.63
C PHE A 20 -10.59 -5.85 -10.71
N ASP A 21 -10.47 -7.13 -10.39
CA ASP A 21 -11.02 -8.21 -11.20
C ASP A 21 -12.43 -8.57 -10.70
N PHE A 22 -13.42 -8.41 -11.56
CA PHE A 22 -14.83 -8.68 -11.28
C PHE A 22 -15.22 -10.03 -11.88
N GLY A 23 -14.81 -11.11 -11.21
CA GLY A 23 -15.12 -12.47 -11.62
C GLY A 23 -16.42 -13.03 -11.04
N ASP A 24 -16.76 -14.26 -11.44
CA ASP A 24 -17.97 -14.97 -10.99
C ASP A 24 -18.02 -15.22 -9.46
N SER A 25 -16.87 -15.15 -8.78
CA SER A 25 -16.73 -15.36 -7.33
C SER A 25 -16.72 -14.07 -6.50
N GLY A 26 -16.90 -12.91 -7.15
CA GLY A 26 -16.85 -11.59 -6.50
C GLY A 26 -15.69 -10.72 -6.99
N ILE A 27 -15.39 -9.68 -6.22
CA ILE A 27 -14.33 -8.71 -6.53
C ILE A 27 -13.02 -9.22 -5.95
N ALA A 28 -11.98 -9.32 -6.78
CA ALA A 28 -10.61 -9.62 -6.37
C ALA A 28 -9.71 -8.44 -6.73
N LEU A 29 -8.67 -8.23 -5.91
CA LEU A 29 -7.63 -7.25 -6.19
C LEU A 29 -6.46 -7.94 -6.88
N THR A 30 -5.92 -7.34 -7.93
CA THR A 30 -4.74 -7.84 -8.65
C THR A 30 -3.71 -6.74 -8.82
N LEU A 31 -2.44 -7.10 -8.92
CA LEU A 31 -1.42 -6.17 -9.40
C LEU A 31 -1.37 -6.21 -10.93
N SER A 32 -1.23 -5.03 -11.53
CA SER A 32 -0.92 -4.86 -12.95
C SER A 32 0.37 -5.61 -13.31
N GLU A 33 0.48 -6.05 -14.57
CA GLU A 33 1.70 -6.67 -15.10
C GLU A 33 2.91 -5.73 -15.07
N ASP A 34 2.65 -4.41 -15.10
CA ASP A 34 3.67 -3.36 -15.04
C ASP A 34 4.02 -2.94 -13.60
N ALA A 35 3.42 -3.58 -12.59
CA ALA A 35 3.69 -3.25 -11.19
C ALA A 35 5.18 -3.44 -10.86
N PRO A 36 5.83 -2.47 -10.19
CA PRO A 36 7.26 -2.52 -9.97
C PRO A 36 7.63 -3.69 -9.04
N PRO A 37 8.76 -4.39 -9.27
CA PRO A 37 9.13 -5.58 -8.48
C PRO A 37 9.24 -5.32 -6.98
N GLU A 38 9.58 -4.09 -6.60
CA GLU A 38 9.69 -3.65 -5.21
C GLU A 38 8.34 -3.59 -4.48
N LEU A 39 7.23 -3.32 -5.17
CA LEU A 39 5.88 -3.40 -4.61
C LEU A 39 5.54 -4.85 -4.20
N VAL A 40 5.91 -5.82 -5.04
CA VAL A 40 5.78 -7.25 -4.73
C VAL A 40 6.70 -7.65 -3.58
N SER A 41 7.92 -7.09 -3.52
CA SER A 41 8.85 -7.32 -2.41
C SER A 41 8.27 -6.79 -1.10
N MET A 42 7.74 -5.57 -1.08
CA MET A 42 7.11 -4.96 0.10
C MET A 42 6.00 -5.85 0.65
N ILE A 43 5.09 -6.33 -0.21
CA ILE A 43 3.98 -7.20 0.23
C ILE A 43 4.53 -8.42 0.98
N LYS A 44 5.54 -9.08 0.41
CA LYS A 44 6.17 -10.26 1.04
C LYS A 44 6.95 -9.91 2.31
N ASP A 45 7.67 -8.80 2.33
CA ASP A 45 8.50 -8.38 3.46
C ASP A 45 7.65 -7.93 4.67
N VAL A 46 6.53 -7.27 4.40
CA VAL A 46 5.65 -6.75 5.44
C VAL A 46 4.68 -7.82 5.92
N LEU A 47 4.02 -8.52 5.00
CA LEU A 47 2.91 -9.41 5.34
C LEU A 47 3.32 -10.88 5.41
N GLY A 48 4.45 -11.26 4.82
CA GLY A 48 4.97 -12.63 4.84
C GLY A 48 4.33 -13.56 3.79
N ASP A 49 3.24 -13.14 3.17
CA ASP A 49 2.56 -13.87 2.10
C ASP A 49 2.01 -12.93 1.01
N TYR A 50 1.64 -13.52 -0.11
CA TYR A 50 0.99 -12.84 -1.23
C TYR A 50 -0.41 -13.45 -1.41
N THR A 51 -1.37 -12.90 -0.68
CA THR A 51 -2.78 -13.33 -0.65
C THR A 51 -3.71 -12.15 -0.98
N GLN A 52 -4.98 -12.42 -1.26
CA GLN A 52 -5.98 -11.36 -1.47
C GLN A 52 -6.11 -10.43 -0.26
N GLU A 53 -6.06 -10.97 0.95
CA GLU A 53 -6.07 -10.18 2.19
C GLU A 53 -4.85 -9.27 2.27
N SER A 54 -3.68 -9.77 1.87
CA SER A 54 -2.45 -8.98 1.83
C SER A 54 -2.51 -7.85 0.81
N LEU A 55 -3.08 -8.11 -0.38
CA LEU A 55 -3.27 -7.09 -1.41
C LEU A 55 -4.23 -5.98 -0.95
N VAL A 56 -5.36 -6.35 -0.32
CA VAL A 56 -6.31 -5.38 0.23
C VAL A 56 -5.67 -4.49 1.29
N LYS A 57 -4.91 -5.08 2.24
CA LYS A 57 -4.21 -4.30 3.28
C LYS A 57 -3.22 -3.31 2.70
N VAL A 58 -2.45 -3.72 1.70
CA VAL A 58 -1.48 -2.83 1.05
C VAL A 58 -2.20 -1.74 0.27
N TYR A 59 -3.16 -2.09 -0.57
CA TYR A 59 -3.93 -1.11 -1.34
C TYR A 59 -4.61 -0.07 -0.46
N GLU A 60 -5.29 -0.50 0.61
CA GLU A 60 -5.91 0.41 1.58
C GLU A 60 -4.88 1.34 2.22
N SER A 61 -3.76 0.79 2.67
CA SER A 61 -2.70 1.59 3.29
C SER A 61 -2.11 2.61 2.32
N LEU A 62 -1.93 2.24 1.05
CA LEU A 62 -1.40 3.14 0.02
C LEU A 62 -2.37 4.28 -0.26
N ASN A 63 -3.67 4.00 -0.39
CA ASN A 63 -4.68 5.05 -0.58
C ASN A 63 -4.71 6.02 0.61
N ILE A 64 -4.77 5.50 1.85
CA ILE A 64 -4.74 6.32 3.06
C ILE A 64 -3.49 7.21 3.09
N ILE A 65 -2.31 6.64 2.82
CA ILE A 65 -1.05 7.41 2.80
C ILE A 65 -1.13 8.49 1.71
N SER A 66 -1.54 8.15 0.50
CA SER A 66 -1.58 9.09 -0.63
C SER A 66 -2.53 10.27 -0.44
N GLU A 67 -3.61 10.08 0.33
CA GLU A 67 -4.63 11.09 0.59
C GLU A 67 -4.41 11.84 1.92
N ALA A 68 -3.46 11.39 2.74
CA ALA A 68 -3.20 11.98 4.04
C ALA A 68 -2.52 13.35 3.94
N GLU A 69 -3.09 14.36 4.60
CA GLU A 69 -2.40 15.63 4.86
C GLU A 69 -1.17 15.41 5.76
N ASP A 70 -1.30 14.53 6.76
CA ASP A 70 -0.22 14.06 7.63
C ASP A 70 -0.38 12.56 7.90
N VAL A 71 0.56 11.78 7.37
CA VAL A 71 0.59 10.31 7.47
C VAL A 71 0.68 9.84 8.92
N PHE A 72 1.27 10.61 9.82
CA PHE A 72 1.41 10.25 11.23
C PHE A 72 0.17 10.58 12.07
N SER A 73 -0.81 11.29 11.51
CA SER A 73 -2.08 11.62 12.17
C SER A 73 -3.34 11.22 11.38
N CYS A 74 -3.19 10.47 10.30
CA CYS A 74 -4.30 9.98 9.47
C CYS A 74 -5.21 8.96 10.19
N GLU A 75 -6.47 8.89 9.74
CA GLU A 75 -7.44 7.88 10.18
C GLU A 75 -7.22 6.58 9.41
N ILE A 76 -7.28 5.44 10.11
CA ILE A 76 -7.06 4.11 9.54
C ILE A 76 -8.23 3.21 9.91
N ASP A 77 -8.78 2.50 8.93
CA ASP A 77 -9.75 1.43 9.21
C ASP A 77 -9.02 0.16 9.70
N GLU A 78 -8.89 0.04 11.02
CA GLU A 78 -8.25 -1.12 11.67
C GLU A 78 -8.98 -2.45 11.41
N LYS A 79 -10.21 -2.44 10.88
CA LYS A 79 -10.90 -3.67 10.46
C LYS A 79 -10.35 -4.21 9.14
N VAL A 80 -9.80 -3.32 8.30
CA VAL A 80 -9.19 -3.67 7.01
C VAL A 80 -7.69 -3.85 7.18
N CYS A 81 -7.01 -2.84 7.73
CA CYS A 81 -5.57 -2.86 7.95
C CYS A 81 -5.23 -2.54 9.41
N PRO A 82 -4.71 -3.50 10.19
CA PRO A 82 -4.28 -3.22 11.56
C PRO A 82 -3.20 -2.13 11.59
N LEU A 83 -3.26 -1.24 12.58
CA LEU A 83 -2.31 -0.12 12.73
C LEU A 83 -0.84 -0.57 12.62
N SER A 84 -0.50 -1.71 13.22
CA SER A 84 0.87 -2.26 13.17
C SER A 84 1.35 -2.60 11.76
N ILE A 85 0.45 -3.02 10.86
CA ILE A 85 0.76 -3.30 9.45
C ILE A 85 0.86 -1.99 8.69
N PHE A 86 -0.10 -1.08 8.86
CA PHE A 86 -0.06 0.25 8.27
C PHE A 86 1.27 0.96 8.56
N CYS A 87 1.68 1.02 9.84
CA CYS A 87 2.94 1.64 10.24
C CYS A 87 4.17 0.96 9.61
N ARG A 88 4.12 -0.36 9.34
CA ARG A 88 5.22 -1.07 8.67
C ARG A 88 5.27 -0.72 7.18
N ILE A 89 4.13 -0.57 6.52
CA ILE A 89 4.03 -0.14 5.11
C ILE A 89 4.54 1.29 4.97
N ALA A 90 4.02 2.23 5.77
CA ALA A 90 4.46 3.64 5.74
C ALA A 90 5.98 3.78 5.95
N ARG A 91 6.54 3.03 6.92
CA ARG A 91 8.00 3.00 7.17
C ARG A 91 8.79 2.34 6.04
N TRP A 92 8.20 1.39 5.32
CA TRP A 92 8.88 0.76 4.19
C TRP A 92 8.97 1.77 3.05
N LEU A 93 7.87 2.46 2.74
CA LEU A 93 7.82 3.49 1.69
C LEU A 93 8.78 4.65 1.98
N ASP A 94 8.79 5.18 3.21
CA ASP A 94 9.71 6.25 3.62
C ASP A 94 11.19 5.85 3.41
N LYS A 95 11.55 4.59 3.69
CA LYS A 95 12.91 4.08 3.44
C LYS A 95 13.24 3.88 1.98
N THR A 96 12.24 3.52 1.17
CA THR A 96 12.40 3.34 -0.28
C THR A 96 12.55 4.68 -0.96
N ASN A 97 11.77 5.68 -0.55
CA ASN A 97 11.83 7.05 -1.06
C ASN A 97 13.14 7.77 -0.70
N ALA A 98 13.73 7.46 0.45
CA ALA A 98 14.99 8.08 0.89
C ALA A 98 16.26 7.57 0.16
N ARG A 99 16.14 6.73 -0.86
CA ARG A 99 17.27 6.13 -1.61
C ARG A 99 17.43 6.76 -2.98
#